data_AF-A0A4Q5YLV5-F1
#
_entry.id   AF-A0A4Q5YLV5-F1
#
_cell.length_a   1.000
_cell.length_b   1.000
_cell.length_c   1.000
_cell.angle_alpha   90.00
_cell.angle_beta   90.00
_cell.angle_gamma   90.00
#
_symmetry.space_group_name_H-M   'P 1'
#
loop_
_entity.id
_entity.type
_entity.pdbx_description
1 polymer ?
#
loop_
_entity_poly.entity_id
_entity_poly.type
_entity_poly.pdbx_seq_one_letter_code
_entity_poly.pdbx_strand_id
1 'polypeptide(L)' 'MTYSEAIDYLYAQLPVFHRIGAKALKPGLDNILKLCEYLGNPQEKFRTIHVGGTNGKGSSSHLLAAVLQ' A
#
# COMPACT_ATOMS: atom_id res chain seq x y z
N MET A 1 15.88 8.75 -12.56
CA MET A 1 15.38 8.68 -11.18
C MET A 1 16.31 7.78 -10.38
N THR A 2 17.10 8.37 -9.48
CA THR A 2 17.88 7.64 -8.47
C THR A 2 16.96 7.17 -7.33
N TYR A 3 17.44 6.30 -6.44
CA TYR A 3 16.69 5.88 -5.25
C TYR A 3 16.23 7.09 -4.42
N SER A 4 17.14 8.02 -4.14
CA SER A 4 16.82 9.23 -3.38
C SER A 4 15.78 10.09 -4.08
N GLU A 5 15.90 10.31 -5.39
CA GLU A 5 14.91 11.07 -6.17
C GLU A 5 13.52 10.40 -6.14
N ALA A 6 13.46 9.06 -6.14
CA ALA A 6 12.20 8.33 -6.04
C ALA A 6 11.54 8.51 -4.67
N ILE A 7 12.34 8.45 -3.61
CA ILE A 7 11.88 8.67 -2.24
C ILE A 7 11.36 10.10 -2.07
N ASP A 8 12.10 11.10 -2.57
CA ASP A 8 11.69 12.50 -2.51
C ASP A 8 10.38 12.74 -3.28
N TYR A 9 10.26 12.16 -4.48
CA TYR A 9 9.03 12.21 -5.26
C TYR A 9 7.84 11.63 -4.48
N LEU A 10 7.98 10.45 -3.87
CA LEU A 10 6.91 9.80 -3.10
C LEU A 10 6.49 10.63 -1.88
N TYR A 11 7.45 11.16 -1.12
CA TYR A 11 7.14 11.99 0.06
C TYR A 11 6.47 13.31 -0.30
N ALA A 12 6.77 13.89 -1.46
CA ALA A 12 6.10 15.09 -1.95
C ALA A 12 4.61 14.87 -2.28
N GLN A 13 4.19 13.63 -2.55
CA GLN A 13 2.78 13.28 -2.83
C GLN A 13 1.97 12.92 -1.57
N LEU A 14 2.64 12.48 -0.49
CA LEU A 14 2.04 12.15 0.81
C LEU A 14 1.62 13.31 1.77
N PRO A 15 1.93 14.61 1.58
CA PRO A 15 1.70 15.64 2.60
C PRO A 15 0.22 15.88 2.91
N VAL A 16 -0.69 15.37 2.09
CA VAL A 16 -2.13 15.69 2.16
C VAL A 16 -2.76 15.10 3.43
N PHE A 17 -2.40 13.88 3.84
CA PHE A 17 -3.03 13.23 5.00
C PHE A 17 -2.54 13.79 6.35
N HIS A 18 -1.23 13.98 6.52
CA HIS A 18 -0.67 14.53 7.77
C HIS A 18 -1.00 16.01 7.99
N ARG A 19 -1.19 16.81 6.92
CA ARG A 19 -1.46 18.25 7.04
C ARG A 19 -2.95 18.60 7.10
N ILE A 20 -3.82 17.84 6.44
CA ILE A 20 -5.25 18.16 6.28
C ILE A 20 -6.14 17.22 7.14
N GLY A 21 -5.55 16.18 7.74
CA GLY A 21 -6.23 15.25 8.63
C GLY A 21 -7.30 14.43 7.92
N ALA A 22 -8.36 14.04 8.64
CA ALA A 22 -9.41 13.16 8.13
C ALA A 22 -10.11 13.66 6.85
N LYS A 23 -10.06 14.97 6.55
CA LYS A 23 -10.64 15.54 5.31
C LYS A 23 -9.87 15.17 4.05
N ALA A 24 -8.60 14.76 4.17
CA ALA A 24 -7.81 14.26 3.05
C ALA A 24 -8.02 12.76 2.79
N LEU A 25 -8.72 12.05 3.68
CA LEU A 25 -9.09 10.67 3.43
C LEU A 25 -10.15 10.66 2.33
N LYS A 26 -9.78 10.25 1.13
CA LYS A 26 -10.75 9.90 0.09
C LYS A 26 -11.13 8.43 0.28
N PRO A 27 -12.29 8.11 0.86
CA PRO A 27 -12.73 6.72 0.99
C PRO A 27 -12.97 6.11 -0.38
N GLY A 28 -12.78 4.80 -0.48
CA GLY A 28 -12.96 4.04 -1.72
C GLY A 28 -11.64 3.57 -2.34
N LEU A 29 -11.76 2.67 -3.31
CA LEU A 29 -10.62 2.00 -3.95
C LEU A 29 -10.43 2.43 -5.41
N ASP A 30 -11.23 3.37 -5.92
CA ASP A 30 -11.27 3.71 -7.34
C ASP A 30 -9.90 4.08 -7.92
N ASN A 31 -9.12 4.87 -7.18
CA ASN A 31 -7.79 5.30 -7.64
C ASN A 31 -6.82 4.12 -7.75
N ILE A 32 -6.82 3.22 -6.76
CA ILE A 32 -5.92 2.06 -6.77
C ILE A 32 -6.38 1.02 -7.80
N LEU A 33 -7.69 0.82 -7.97
CA LEU A 33 -8.24 -0.08 -8.98
C LEU A 33 -7.89 0.39 -10.40
N LYS A 34 -8.03 1.68 -10.71
CA LYS A 34 -7.60 2.26 -12.00
C LYS A 34 -6.10 2.11 -12.25
N LEU A 35 -5.28 2.28 -11.22
CA LEU A 35 -3.84 2.08 -11.31
C LEU A 35 -3.49 0.61 -11.57
N CYS A 36 -4.14 -0.31 -10.86
CA CYS A 36 -3.99 -1.74 -11.07
C CYS A 36 -4.38 -2.16 -12.49
N GLU A 37 -5.52 -1.66 -12.99
CA GLU A 37 -5.97 -1.91 -14.37
C GLU A 37 -4.95 -1.43 -15.39
N TYR A 38 -4.44 -0.20 -15.22
CA TYR A 38 -3.38 0.36 -16.08
C TYR A 38 -2.10 -0.49 -16.08
N LEU A 39 -1.77 -1.12 -14.95
CA LEU A 39 -0.61 -2.02 -14.81
C LEU A 39 -0.91 -3.48 -15.22
N GLY A 40 -2.11 -3.76 -15.76
CA GLY A 40 -2.51 -5.09 -16.19
C GLY A 40 -2.79 -6.04 -15.03
N ASN A 41 -3.50 -5.56 -14.00
CA ASN A 41 -3.97 -6.29 -12.82
C ASN A 41 -2.94 -7.20 -12.16
N PRO A 42 -1.77 -6.67 -11.73
CA PRO A 42 -0.71 -7.49 -11.15
C PRO A 42 -1.14 -8.23 -9.88
N GLN A 43 -2.09 -7.67 -9.10
CA GLN A 43 -2.64 -8.28 -7.88
C GLN A 43 -3.32 -9.64 -8.11
N GLU A 44 -3.70 -9.97 -9.34
CA GLU A 44 -4.34 -11.24 -9.70
C GLU A 44 -3.33 -12.32 -10.11
N LYS A 45 -2.04 -11.98 -10.22
CA LYS A 45 -1.01 -12.85 -10.80
C LYS A 45 -0.31 -13.73 -9.76
N PHE A 46 -0.67 -13.64 -8.49
CA PHE A 46 -0.04 -14.41 -7.42
C PHE A 46 -1.02 -14.71 -6.27
N ARG A 47 -0.78 -15.83 -5.58
CA ARG A 47 -1.55 -16.20 -4.38
C ARG A 47 -1.27 -15.20 -3.27
N THR A 48 -2.33 -14.71 -2.64
CA THR A 48 -2.25 -13.63 -1.65
C THR A 48 -2.94 -14.04 -0.35
N ILE A 49 -2.37 -13.64 0.79
CA ILE A 49 -2.99 -13.70 2.11
C ILE A 49 -3.20 -12.27 2.59
N HIS A 50 -4.45 -11.91 2.93
CA HIS A 50 -4.78 -10.58 3.45
C HIS A 50 -4.89 -10.59 4.97
N VAL A 51 -4.05 -9.79 5.66
CA VAL A 51 -3.99 -9.74 7.13
C VAL A 51 -4.48 -8.38 7.65
N GLY A 52 -5.66 -8.37 8.26
CA GLY A 52 -6.25 -7.21 8.93
C GLY A 52 -6.14 -7.25 10.46
N GLY A 53 -6.64 -6.20 11.14
CA GLY A 53 -6.74 -6.13 12.60
C GLY A 53 -6.16 -4.85 13.21
N THR A 54 -6.53 -4.50 14.43
CA THR A 54 -5.99 -3.31 15.11
C THR A 54 -4.54 -3.55 15.54
N ASN A 55 -4.26 -4.71 16.12
CA ASN A 55 -2.95 -5.13 16.62
C ASN A 55 -2.48 -6.42 15.93
N GLY A 56 -1.18 -6.72 16.00
CA GLY A 56 -0.64 -8.03 15.59
C GLY A 56 -0.45 -8.25 14.07
N LYS A 57 -1.01 -7.41 13.19
CA LYS A 57 -0.87 -7.53 11.73
C LYS A 57 0.57 -7.77 11.25
N GLY A 58 1.51 -6.97 11.78
CA GLY A 58 2.92 -7.07 11.42
C GLY A 58 3.53 -8.40 11.87
N SER A 59 3.38 -8.75 13.14
CA SER A 59 3.92 -9.99 13.72
C SER A 59 3.33 -11.24 13.07
N SER A 60 2.01 -11.28 12.85
CA SER A 60 1.35 -12.41 12.17
C SER A 60 1.79 -12.53 10.71
N SER A 61 1.90 -11.41 9.98
CA SER A 61 2.39 -11.44 8.60
C SER A 61 3.84 -11.92 8.51
N HIS A 62 4.68 -11.50 9.46
CA HIS A 62 6.07 -11.94 9.54
C HIS A 62 6.19 -13.45 9.81
N LEU A 63 5.40 -13.97 10.75
CA LEU A 63 5.38 -15.40 11.06
C LEU A 63 4.90 -16.21 9.84
N LEU A 64 3.82 -15.79 9.18
CA LEU A 64 3.31 -16.44 7.97
C LEU A 64 4.36 -16.46 6.86
N ALA A 65 5.07 -15.33 6.64
CA ALA A 65 6.14 -15.25 5.65
C ALA A 65 7.28 -16.22 5.98
N ALA A 66 7.73 -16.29 7.23
CA ALA A 66 8.81 -17.18 7.64
C ALA A 66 8.45 -18.67 7.49
N VAL A 67 7.19 -19.04 7.69
CA VAL A 67 6.72 -20.44 7.54
C VAL A 67 6.53 -20.83 6.07
N LEU A 68 6.22 -19.87 5.19
CA LEU A 68 5.94 -20.11 3.77
C LEU A 68 7.12 -19.80 2.84
N GLN A 69 8.24 -19.29 3.37
CA GLN A 69 9.51 -19.07 2.67
C GLN A 69 10.20 -20.38 2.32
#